data_AF-A0A3D3HX90-F1
#
_entry.id   AF-A0A3D3HX90-F1
#
_cell.length_a   1.000
_cell.length_b   1.000
_cell.length_c   1.000
_cell.angle_alpha   90.00
_cell.angle_beta   90.00
_cell.angle_gamma   90.00
#
_symmetry.space_group_name_H-M   'P 1'
#
loop_
_entity.id
_entity.type
_entity.pdbx_description
1 polymer ?
#
loop_
_entity_poly.entity_id
_entity_poly.type
_entity_poly.pdbx_seq_one_letter_code
_entity_poly.pdbx_strand_id
1 'polypeptide(L)'
;KKKDPAEWQADQFAAMLLMPSSMVRASISTIQEHGLFPIKDLEKNRLNVAENYNLRTVARQIIQFGFSNVSIESMCYRLVDLDLVIDSKVQQGSLY
;
A
#
# COMPACT_ATOMS: atom_id res chain seq x y z
N LYS A 1 -11.37 13.37 13.47
CA LYS A 1 -12.30 14.25 12.70
C LYS A 1 -12.74 13.48 11.48
N LYS A 2 -14.04 13.39 11.20
CA LYS A 2 -14.55 12.79 9.96
C LYS A 2 -14.23 13.79 8.83
N LYS A 3 -13.53 13.36 7.78
CA LYS A 3 -13.28 14.21 6.60
C LYS A 3 -14.62 14.54 5.93
N ASP A 4 -14.71 15.72 5.34
CA ASP A 4 -15.86 16.06 4.50
C ASP A 4 -15.95 15.05 3.34
N PRO A 5 -17.15 14.57 2.96
CA PRO A 5 -17.30 13.68 1.81
C PRO A 5 -16.59 14.17 0.54
N ALA A 6 -16.57 15.48 0.27
CA ALA A 6 -15.89 16.04 -0.90
C ALA A 6 -14.36 15.92 -0.81
N GLU A 7 -13.79 16.14 0.37
CA GLU A 7 -12.35 15.94 0.62
C GLU A 7 -11.96 14.47 0.44
N TRP A 8 -12.79 13.55 0.95
CA TRP A 8 -12.54 12.12 0.77
C TRP A 8 -12.56 11.70 -0.70
N GLN A 9 -13.51 12.23 -1.49
CA GLN A 9 -13.57 11.98 -2.93
C GLN A 9 -12.36 12.55 -3.67
N ALA A 10 -11.93 13.76 -3.30
CA ALA A 10 -10.74 14.39 -3.88
C ALA A 10 -9.46 13.57 -3.57
N ASP A 11 -9.31 13.10 -2.33
CA ASP A 11 -8.19 12.24 -1.94
C ASP A 11 -8.17 10.94 -2.74
N GLN A 12 -9.33 10.29 -2.90
CA GLN A 12 -9.45 9.07 -3.70
C GLN A 12 -9.13 9.32 -5.18
N PHE A 13 -9.65 10.41 -5.74
CA PHE A 13 -9.36 10.81 -7.12
C PHE A 13 -7.86 11.06 -7.32
N ALA A 14 -7.22 11.81 -6.42
CA ALA A 14 -5.79 12.07 -6.46
C ALA A 14 -4.99 10.76 -6.32
N ALA A 15 -5.38 9.85 -5.43
CA ALA A 15 -4.72 8.55 -5.29
C ALA A 15 -4.80 7.70 -6.57
N MET A 16 -5.94 7.71 -7.26
CA MET A 16 -6.09 6.98 -8.53
C MET A 16 -5.27 7.60 -9.67
N LEU A 17 -5.18 8.93 -9.70
CA LEU A 17 -4.42 9.66 -10.71
C LEU A 17 -2.90 9.52 -10.50
N LEU A 18 -2.45 9.65 -9.26
CA LEU A 18 -1.03 9.66 -8.88
C LEU A 18 -0.47 8.24 -8.72
N MET A 19 -1.30 7.28 -8.33
CA MET A 19 -0.90 5.89 -8.10
C MET A 19 -1.85 4.92 -8.84
N PRO A 20 -1.78 4.85 -10.18
CA PRO A 20 -2.59 3.93 -10.97
C PRO A 20 -2.36 2.48 -10.54
N SER A 21 -3.44 1.72 -10.38
CA SER A 21 -3.37 0.34 -9.85
C SER A 21 -2.49 -0.57 -10.71
N SER A 22 -2.52 -0.43 -12.03
CA SER A 22 -1.68 -1.19 -12.97
C SER A 22 -0.19 -0.93 -12.76
N MET A 23 0.20 0.34 -12.56
CA MET A 23 1.59 0.71 -12.32
C MET A 23 2.07 0.23 -10.95
N VAL A 24 1.27 0.43 -9.89
CA VAL A 24 1.64 -0.02 -8.55
C VAL A 24 1.79 -1.55 -8.51
N ARG A 25 0.87 -2.29 -9.16
CA ARG A 25 0.97 -3.75 -9.28
C ARG A 25 2.23 -4.18 -10.03
N ALA A 26 2.56 -3.54 -11.15
CA ALA A 26 3.76 -3.85 -11.91
C ALA A 26 5.04 -3.59 -11.11
N SER A 27 5.10 -2.49 -10.34
CA SER A 27 6.22 -2.20 -9.43
C SER A 27 6.37 -3.28 -8.37
N ILE A 28 5.27 -3.75 -7.76
CA ILE A 28 5.33 -4.83 -6.78
C ILE A 28 5.81 -6.14 -7.40
N SER A 29 5.28 -6.52 -8.57
CA SER A 29 5.71 -7.73 -9.28
C SER A 29 7.20 -7.72 -9.63
N THR A 30 7.83 -6.56 -9.69
CA THR A 30 9.28 -6.42 -9.92
C THR A 30 10.10 -6.72 -8.66
N ILE A 31 9.53 -6.52 -7.46
CA ILE A 31 10.20 -6.79 -6.18
C ILE A 31 9.83 -8.19 -5.65
N GLN A 32 8.61 -8.67 -5.91
CA GLN A 32 8.06 -9.92 -5.40
C GLN A 32 7.25 -10.64 -6.48
N GLU A 33 7.66 -11.86 -6.86
CA GLU A 33 7.02 -12.64 -7.94
C GLU A 33 5.52 -12.89 -7.73
N HIS A 34 5.07 -13.04 -6.48
CA HIS A 34 3.68 -13.41 -6.16
C HIS A 34 2.72 -12.22 -5.93
N GLY A 35 3.15 -10.98 -6.19
CA GLY A 35 2.27 -9.80 -6.21
C GLY A 35 1.74 -9.33 -4.85
N LEU A 36 1.92 -10.11 -3.77
CA LEU A 36 1.54 -9.76 -2.40
C LEU A 36 2.79 -9.62 -1.51
N PHE A 37 2.89 -8.50 -0.80
CA PHE A 37 3.98 -8.25 0.15
C PHE A 37 3.59 -8.66 1.57
N PRO A 38 4.28 -9.62 2.20
CA PRO A 38 4.09 -9.91 3.61
C PRO A 38 4.69 -8.80 4.47
N ILE A 39 3.84 -8.12 5.24
CA ILE A 39 4.21 -7.04 6.15
C ILE A 39 4.02 -7.52 7.59
N LYS A 40 5.10 -7.47 8.36
CA LYS A 40 5.05 -7.82 9.78
C LYS A 40 4.23 -6.80 10.56
N ASP A 41 3.31 -7.28 11.40
CA ASP A 41 2.48 -6.49 12.30
C ASP A 41 1.60 -5.45 11.56
N LEU A 42 1.12 -5.79 10.36
CA LEU A 42 0.22 -4.96 9.56
C LEU A 42 -1.11 -4.74 10.30
N GLU A 43 -1.70 -5.81 10.83
CA GLU A 43 -2.99 -5.75 11.53
C GLU A 43 -2.91 -4.92 12.83
N LYS A 44 -1.76 -4.94 13.52
CA LYS A 44 -1.55 -4.11 14.71
C LYS A 44 -1.61 -2.62 14.40
N ASN A 45 -1.32 -2.23 13.16
CA ASN A 45 -1.31 -0.85 12.70
C ASN A 45 -2.52 -0.54 11.82
N ARG A 46 -3.59 -1.36 11.85
CA ARG A 46 -4.75 -1.20 10.95
C ARG A 46 -5.42 0.18 11.05
N LEU A 47 -5.38 0.81 12.22
CA LEU A 47 -5.91 2.15 12.44
C LEU A 47 -5.04 3.26 11.84
N ASN A 48 -3.73 3.01 11.69
CA ASN A 48 -2.77 3.93 11.08
C ASN A 48 -1.66 3.13 10.38
N VAL A 49 -1.95 2.62 9.18
CA VAL A 49 -1.04 1.72 8.46
C VAL A 49 0.29 2.39 8.14
N ALA A 50 0.31 3.72 8.01
CA ALA A 50 1.49 4.51 7.76
C ALA A 50 2.49 4.58 8.93
N GLU A 51 2.12 4.12 10.14
CA GLU A 51 3.03 3.94 11.27
C GLU A 51 3.84 2.63 11.17
N ASN A 52 3.41 1.67 10.34
CA ASN A 52 4.13 0.42 10.17
C ASN A 52 5.45 0.65 9.43
N TYR A 53 6.58 0.47 10.12
CA TYR A 53 7.93 0.66 9.57
C TYR A 53 8.22 -0.23 8.34
N ASN A 54 7.74 -1.48 8.36
CA ASN A 54 7.96 -2.42 7.25
C ASN A 54 7.17 -1.98 6.01
N LEU A 55 5.91 -1.55 6.20
CA LEU A 55 5.09 -1.00 5.11
C LEU A 55 5.72 0.26 4.53
N ARG A 56 6.21 1.19 5.36
CA ARG A 56 6.90 2.40 4.90
C ARG A 56 8.15 2.08 4.09
N THR A 57 8.86 1.00 4.43
CA THR A 57 10.06 0.57 3.71
C THR A 57 9.70 0.06 2.32
N VAL A 58 8.66 -0.78 2.20
CA VAL A 58 8.12 -1.22 0.91
C VAL A 58 7.60 -0.04 0.10
N ALA A 59 6.81 0.85 0.72
CA ALA A 59 6.30 2.06 0.06
C ALA A 59 7.43 2.94 -0.49
N ARG A 60 8.54 3.11 0.25
CA ARG A 60 9.71 3.86 -0.22
C ARG A 60 10.36 3.19 -1.44
N GLN A 61 10.45 1.87 -1.46
CA GLN A 61 10.97 1.15 -2.63
C GLN A 61 10.05 1.33 -3.84
N ILE A 62 8.74 1.17 -3.67
CA ILE A 62 7.75 1.36 -4.74
C ILE A 62 7.81 2.78 -5.31
N ILE A 63 7.94 3.80 -4.47
CA ILE A 63 8.05 5.20 -4.92
C ILE A 63 9.20 5.41 -5.91
N GLN A 64 10.31 4.67 -5.78
CA GLN A 64 11.45 4.76 -6.68
C GLN A 64 11.15 4.29 -8.11
N PHE A 65 10.03 3.58 -8.34
CA PHE A 65 9.58 3.15 -9.68
C PHE A 65 8.82 4.22 -10.47
N GLY A 66 8.74 5.47 -9.97
CA GLY A 66 8.20 6.60 -10.73
C GLY A 66 7.10 7.40 -10.05
N PHE A 67 6.89 7.24 -8.74
CA PHE A 67 5.85 7.96 -7.99
C PHE A 67 6.43 9.15 -7.21
N SER A 68 7.21 10.00 -7.88
CA SER A 68 7.98 11.09 -7.26
C SER A 68 7.13 12.19 -6.62
N ASN A 69 5.85 12.29 -6.99
CA ASN A 69 4.89 13.29 -6.51
C ASN A 69 3.99 12.76 -5.39
N VAL A 70 4.36 11.65 -4.75
CA VAL A 70 3.56 10.97 -3.74
C VAL A 70 4.31 10.87 -2.42
N SER A 71 3.62 11.11 -1.30
CA SER A 71 4.20 10.88 0.02
C SER A 71 4.29 9.38 0.34
N ILE A 72 5.22 8.99 1.21
CA ILE A 72 5.33 7.60 1.71
C ILE A 72 4.00 7.18 2.36
N GLU A 73 3.36 8.08 3.10
CA GLU A 73 2.07 7.81 3.76
C GLU A 73 0.96 7.50 2.75
N SER A 74 0.83 8.32 1.71
CA SER A 74 -0.17 8.09 0.65
C SER A 74 0.05 6.74 -0.05
N MET A 75 1.31 6.38 -0.30
CA MET A 75 1.65 5.06 -0.86
C MET A 75 1.31 3.92 0.11
N CYS A 76 1.55 4.06 1.41
CA CYS A 76 1.15 3.06 2.40
C CYS A 76 -0.36 2.78 2.35
N TYR A 77 -1.19 3.83 2.35
CA TYR A 77 -2.63 3.67 2.23
C TYR A 77 -3.02 3.03 0.90
N ARG A 78 -2.38 3.43 -0.20
CA ARG A 78 -2.67 2.87 -1.52
C ARG A 78 -2.37 1.38 -1.64
N LEU A 79 -1.28 0.92 -1.03
CA LEU A 79 -0.92 -0.50 -1.01
C LEU A 79 -1.96 -1.35 -0.28
N VAL A 80 -2.53 -0.81 0.80
CA VAL A 80 -3.61 -1.45 1.56
C VAL A 80 -4.93 -1.38 0.78
N ASP A 81 -5.30 -0.23 0.22
CA ASP A 81 -6.52 -0.04 -0.59
C ASP A 81 -6.58 -0.95 -1.83
N LEU A 82 -5.42 -1.38 -2.35
CA LEU A 82 -5.32 -2.27 -3.51
C LEU A 82 -5.16 -3.76 -3.13
N ASP A 83 -5.21 -4.09 -1.84
CA ASP A 83 -4.96 -5.44 -1.29
C ASP A 83 -3.63 -6.03 -1.77
N LEU A 84 -2.56 -5.23 -1.77
CA LEU A 84 -1.23 -5.64 -2.24
C LEU A 84 -0.28 -6.05 -1.12
N VAL A 85 -0.73 -5.94 0.12
CA VAL A 85 0.04 -6.30 1.32
C VAL A 85 -0.81 -7.20 2.21
N ILE A 86 -0.16 -8.17 2.84
CA ILE A 86 -0.79 -9.10 3.78
C ILE A 86 -0.02 -9.12 5.09
N ASP A 87 -0.70 -9.37 6.21
CA ASP A 87 0.02 -9.53 7.47
C ASP A 87 0.88 -10.81 7.44
N SER A 88 2.15 -10.69 7.81
CA SER A 88 3.09 -11.82 7.78
C SER A 88 2.72 -12.96 8.74
N LYS A 89 1.82 -12.74 9.72
CA LYS A 89 1.27 -13.80 10.58
C LYS A 89 0.25 -14.67 9.84
N VAL A 90 -0.20 -14.27 8.66
CA VAL A 90 -0.96 -15.12 7.74
C VAL A 90 0.02 -15.92 6.87
N GLN A 91 0.84 -16.74 7.50
CA GLN A 91 1.11 -18.06 6.92
C GLN A 91 -0.12 -18.93 7.21
N GLN A 92 -1.26 -18.58 6.61
CA GLN A 92 -2.33 -19.56 6.44
C GLN A 92 -1.93 -20.39 5.24
N GLY A 93 -1.70 -21.67 5.51
CA GLY A 93 -1.04 -22.61 4.64
C GLY A 93 -1.54 -22.56 3.20
N SER A 94 -0.58 -22.68 2.28
CA SER A 94 -0.80 -23.34 1.00
C SER A 94 -1.53 -24.66 1.30
N LEU A 95 -2.84 -24.69 1.12
CA LEU A 95 -3.54 -25.94 0.90
C LEU A 95 -3.25 -26.31 -0.55
N TYR A 96 -2.61 -27.48 -0.69
CA TYR A 96 -2.39 -28.29 -1.89
C TYR A 96 -3.19 -27.89 -3.13
#